data_AF-A0AA44WT50-F1
#
_entry.id   AF-A0AA44WT50-F1
#
_cell.length_a   1.000
_cell.length_b   1.000
_cell.length_c   1.000
_cell.angle_alpha   90.00
_cell.angle_beta   90.00
_cell.angle_gamma   90.00
#
_symmetry.space_group_name_H-M   'P 1'
#
loop_
_entity.id
_entity.type
_entity.pdbx_description
1 polymer ?
#
loop_
_entity_poly.entity_id
_entity_poly.type
_entity_poly.pdbx_seq_one_letter_code
_entity_poly.pdbx_strand_id
1 'polypeptide(L)'
;MGQRHQLFVIARVGNYYRPLAAIHHQWLYGVSALRSCRRLLRIFSDPSNRIALKHELYLAVDFFQKRGPPPSDPPECEDPERTACPFPFITTYLAVGAAYDFDLGRVDTIHELAFDTGFDQGDNNDGITVLDITDLVDVRYCFVNLFG
;
A
#
# COMPACT_ATOMS: atom_id res chain seq x y z
N MET A 1 -15.34 -14.44 -8.83
CA MET A 1 -14.15 -15.30 -8.67
C MET A 1 -13.08 -14.79 -9.61
N GLY A 2 -11.89 -14.44 -9.10
CA GLY A 2 -10.77 -13.93 -9.88
C GLY A 2 -9.50 -13.90 -9.03
N GLN A 3 -8.34 -13.77 -9.67
CA GLN A 3 -7.07 -13.60 -8.97
C GLN A 3 -6.99 -12.22 -8.32
N ARG A 4 -6.50 -12.22 -7.09
CA ARG A 4 -6.48 -11.09 -6.18
C ARG A 4 -5.04 -10.92 -5.72
N HIS A 5 -4.52 -9.72 -5.93
CA HIS A 5 -3.19 -9.35 -5.47
C HIS A 5 -3.31 -8.08 -4.65
N GLN A 6 -2.67 -8.04 -3.50
CA GLN A 6 -2.72 -6.88 -2.62
C GLN A 6 -1.45 -6.05 -2.75
N LEU A 7 -1.60 -4.74 -2.66
CA LEU A 7 -0.49 -3.81 -2.66
C LEU A 7 -0.54 -2.99 -1.38
N PHE A 8 0.57 -3.00 -0.65
CA PHE A 8 0.74 -2.23 0.58
C PHE A 8 1.83 -1.20 0.39
N VAL A 9 1.59 -0.01 0.93
CA VAL A 9 2.62 1.01 1.16
C VAL A 9 2.86 1.08 2.66
N ILE A 10 4.11 0.92 3.06
CA ILE A 10 4.54 0.93 4.46
C ILE A 10 5.65 1.95 4.67
N ALA A 11 5.84 2.39 5.91
CA ALA A 11 7.05 3.08 6.32
C ALA A 11 7.40 2.73 7.77
N ARG A 12 8.66 2.90 8.13
CA ARG A 12 9.12 2.87 9.50
C ARG A 12 8.81 4.21 10.16
N VAL A 13 7.80 4.21 11.03
CA VAL A 13 7.40 5.37 11.82
C VAL A 13 7.84 5.14 13.26
N GLY A 14 8.83 5.91 13.72
CA GLY A 14 9.50 5.66 14.99
C GLY A 14 10.21 4.29 14.99
N ASN A 15 9.83 3.42 15.93
CA ASN A 15 10.48 2.12 16.11
C ASN A 15 9.86 0.97 15.31
N TYR A 16 8.78 1.22 14.57
CA TYR A 16 7.99 0.16 13.98
C TYR A 16 7.62 0.45 12.53
N TYR A 17 7.48 -0.61 11.74
CA TYR A 17 6.83 -0.52 10.44
C TYR A 17 5.32 -0.34 10.62
N ARG A 18 4.73 0.51 9.78
CA ARG A 18 3.31 0.86 9.80
C ARG A 18 2.73 0.80 8.39
N PRO A 19 1.53 0.22 8.21
CA PRO A 19 0.79 0.36 6.97
C PRO A 19 0.34 1.82 6.81
N LEU A 20 0.56 2.38 5.63
CA LEU A 20 0.14 3.73 5.27
C LEU A 20 -0.92 3.74 4.17
N ALA A 21 -0.99 2.70 3.35
CA ALA A 21 -2.11 2.49 2.44
C ALA A 21 -2.13 1.03 1.99
N ALA A 22 -3.31 0.53 1.66
CA ALA A 22 -3.48 -0.80 1.12
C ALA A 22 -4.60 -0.83 0.08
N ILE A 23 -4.36 -1.53 -1.02
CA ILE A 23 -5.38 -1.77 -2.05
C ILE A 23 -5.39 -3.25 -2.43
N HIS A 24 -6.55 -3.66 -2.90
CA HIS A 24 -6.75 -4.88 -3.66
C HIS A 24 -6.76 -4.55 -5.16
N HIS A 25 -6.05 -5.33 -5.97
CA HIS A 25 -6.09 -5.25 -7.42
C HIS A 25 -6.57 -6.57 -8.02
N GLN A 26 -7.54 -6.47 -8.94
CA GLN A 26 -8.09 -7.64 -9.61
C GLN A 26 -7.23 -7.99 -10.84
N TRP A 27 -6.86 -9.26 -10.99
CA TRP A 27 -6.08 -9.75 -12.14
C TRP A 27 -4.67 -9.16 -12.29
N LEU A 28 -4.02 -8.80 -11.18
CA LEU A 28 -2.61 -8.40 -11.16
C LEU A 28 -1.74 -9.60 -10.77
N TYR A 29 -0.96 -10.13 -11.70
CA TYR A 29 -0.20 -11.37 -11.51
C TYR A 29 0.98 -11.46 -12.48
N GLY A 30 1.98 -12.26 -12.13
CA GLY A 30 3.17 -12.47 -12.96
C GLY A 30 3.82 -11.17 -13.44
N VAL A 31 3.94 -10.99 -14.76
CA VAL A 31 4.61 -9.81 -15.34
C VAL A 31 3.83 -8.51 -15.12
N SER A 32 2.49 -8.54 -15.00
CA SER A 32 1.73 -7.31 -14.74
C SER A 32 2.00 -6.77 -13.34
N ALA A 33 2.17 -7.63 -12.34
CA ALA A 33 2.59 -7.25 -10.98
C ALA A 33 3.95 -6.54 -10.98
N LEU A 34 4.92 -7.04 -11.77
CA LEU A 34 6.23 -6.40 -11.93
C LEU A 34 6.14 -5.02 -12.60
N ARG A 35 5.33 -4.88 -13.65
CA ARG A 35 5.12 -3.58 -14.32
C ARG A 35 4.45 -2.57 -13.40
N SER A 36 3.41 -2.99 -12.67
CA SER A 36 2.73 -2.17 -11.67
C SER A 36 3.69 -1.72 -10.57
N CYS A 37 4.48 -2.64 -10.01
CA CYS A 37 5.51 -2.32 -9.04
C CYS A 37 6.53 -1.29 -9.59
N ARG A 38 7.02 -1.47 -10.82
CA ARG A 38 7.94 -0.51 -11.45
C ARG A 38 7.32 0.88 -11.61
N ARG A 39 6.02 0.98 -11.94
CA ARG A 39 5.31 2.27 -12.00
C ARG A 39 5.20 2.92 -10.64
N LEU A 40 4.81 2.15 -9.62
CA LEU A 40 4.71 2.63 -8.25
C LEU A 40 6.07 3.12 -7.73
N LEU A 41 7.15 2.37 -7.98
CA LEU A 41 8.51 2.81 -7.65
C LEU A 41 8.86 4.15 -8.29
N ARG A 42 8.50 4.37 -9.56
CA ARG A 42 8.70 5.66 -10.22
C ARG A 42 7.89 6.78 -9.55
N ILE A 43 6.62 6.54 -9.27
CA ILE A 43 5.72 7.53 -8.64
C ILE A 43 6.25 7.93 -7.25
N PHE A 44 6.55 6.95 -6.39
CA PHE A 44 7.00 7.22 -5.02
C PHE A 44 8.43 7.77 -4.95
N SER A 45 9.28 7.49 -5.96
CA SER A 45 10.66 8.03 -6.01
C SER A 45 10.75 9.39 -6.70
N ASP A 46 9.71 9.85 -7.39
CA ASP A 46 9.73 11.09 -8.14
C ASP A 46 9.92 12.30 -7.22
N PRO A 47 10.95 13.16 -7.45
CA PRO A 47 11.19 14.34 -6.64
C PRO A 47 10.00 15.31 -6.53
N SER A 48 9.15 15.38 -7.57
CA SER A 48 7.96 16.25 -7.59
C SER A 48 6.90 15.82 -6.58
N ASN A 49 6.81 14.52 -6.26
CA ASN A 49 5.86 13.98 -5.29
C ASN A 49 6.36 14.07 -3.84
N ARG A 50 7.66 14.36 -3.62
CA ARG A 50 8.28 14.32 -2.29
C ARG A 50 7.66 15.27 -1.28
N ILE A 51 7.15 16.43 -1.70
CA ILE A 51 6.56 17.40 -0.76
C ILE A 51 5.31 16.81 -0.11
N ALA A 52 4.40 16.24 -0.90
CA ALA A 52 3.19 15.59 -0.41
C ALA A 52 3.51 14.36 0.44
N LEU A 53 4.42 13.50 -0.03
CA LEU A 53 4.84 12.30 0.70
C LEU A 53 5.50 12.63 2.05
N LYS A 54 6.40 13.61 2.10
CA LYS A 54 7.03 14.04 3.36
C LYS A 54 6.00 14.57 4.36
N HIS A 55 5.00 15.31 3.87
CA HIS A 55 3.95 15.84 4.72
C HIS A 55 3.14 14.71 5.37
N GLU A 56 2.75 13.68 4.61
CA GLU A 56 2.03 12.54 5.17
C GLU A 56 2.88 11.65 6.06
N LEU A 57 4.15 11.44 5.73
CA LEU A 57 5.08 10.73 6.62
C LEU A 57 5.26 11.49 7.96
N TYR A 58 5.31 12.82 7.92
CA TYR A 58 5.35 13.64 9.13
C TYR A 58 4.05 13.51 9.95
N LEU A 59 2.88 13.56 9.29
CA LEU A 59 1.59 13.34 9.95
C LEU A 59 1.49 11.93 10.55
N ALA A 60 2.04 10.92 9.87
CA ALA A 60 2.07 9.54 10.36
C ALA A 60 2.79 9.43 11.69
N VAL A 61 3.87 10.21 11.91
CA VAL A 61 4.58 10.23 13.20
C VAL A 61 3.65 10.64 14.34
N ASP A 62 2.94 11.77 14.22
CA ASP A 62 1.99 12.21 15.26
C ASP A 62 0.81 11.24 15.41
N PHE A 63 0.29 10.74 14.29
CA PHE A 63 -0.83 9.80 14.25
C PHE A 63 -0.53 8.51 15.02
N PHE A 64 0.64 7.90 14.79
CA PHE A 64 1.01 6.63 15.43
C PHE A 64 1.62 6.78 16.83
N GLN A 65 2.18 7.94 17.18
CA GLN A 65 2.63 8.21 18.56
C GLN A 65 1.51 8.00 19.58
N LYS A 66 0.27 8.36 19.22
CA LYS A 66 -0.92 8.22 20.07
C LYS A 66 -1.44 6.78 20.18
N ARG A 67 -1.13 5.92 19.21
CA ARG A 67 -1.66 4.54 19.09
C ARG A 67 -0.73 3.46 19.67
N GLY A 68 0.54 3.79 19.93
CA GLY A 68 1.49 2.84 20.51
C GLY A 68 2.03 1.81 19.50
N PRO A 69 2.55 0.65 19.95
CA PRO A 69 3.02 -0.42 19.08
C PRO A 69 1.89 -0.99 18.21
N PRO A 70 2.19 -1.58 17.04
CA PRO A 70 1.15 -2.24 16.25
C PRO A 70 0.61 -3.44 17.06
N PRO A 71 -0.69 -3.73 16.99
CA PRO A 71 -1.27 -4.86 17.71
C PRO A 71 -0.65 -6.18 17.23
N SER A 72 -0.46 -7.11 18.16
CA SER A 72 0.06 -8.45 17.87
C SER A 72 -0.98 -9.33 17.20
N ASP A 73 -2.25 -9.12 17.55
CA ASP A 73 -3.40 -9.86 17.04
C ASP A 73 -4.16 -8.99 16.03
N PRO A 74 -4.80 -9.60 15.02
CA PRO A 74 -5.76 -8.90 14.16
C PRO A 74 -6.77 -8.13 15.02
N PRO A 75 -7.10 -6.87 14.70
CA PRO A 75 -8.19 -6.20 15.38
C PRO A 75 -9.46 -7.05 15.25
N GLU A 76 -10.12 -7.33 16.38
CA GLU A 76 -11.45 -7.96 16.39
C GLU A 76 -12.34 -7.10 15.50
N CYS A 77 -12.93 -7.70 14.44
CA CYS A 77 -13.67 -7.02 13.38
C CYS A 77 -14.42 -5.77 13.88
N GLU A 78 -13.78 -4.60 13.80
CA GLU A 78 -14.44 -3.34 14.07
C GLU A 78 -15.40 -3.06 12.91
N ASP A 79 -16.55 -2.48 13.24
CA ASP A 79 -17.68 -2.22 12.34
C ASP A 79 -17.19 -1.62 10.99
N PRO A 80 -17.53 -2.22 9.84
CA PRO A 80 -16.97 -1.91 8.52
C PRO A 80 -17.42 -0.56 7.92
N GLU A 81 -17.82 0.43 8.72
CA GLU A 81 -17.73 1.82 8.29
C GLU A 81 -16.25 2.11 8.00
N ARG A 82 -15.87 1.85 6.74
CA ARG A 82 -14.51 1.85 6.20
C ARG A 82 -13.75 3.01 6.81
N THR A 83 -12.89 2.73 7.81
CA THR A 83 -12.01 3.76 8.33
C THR A 83 -11.14 4.18 7.16
N ALA A 84 -11.45 5.35 6.61
CA ALA A 84 -10.77 5.88 5.45
C ALA A 84 -9.29 6.00 5.79
N CYS A 85 -8.43 5.67 4.84
CA CYS A 85 -7.01 5.83 5.05
C CYS A 85 -6.70 7.30 5.42
N PRO A 86 -6.01 7.57 6.55
CA PRO A 86 -5.69 8.93 6.98
C PRO A 86 -4.58 9.57 6.13
N PHE A 87 -4.06 8.85 5.13
CA PHE A 87 -2.96 9.24 4.25
C PHE A 87 -3.44 9.31 2.78
N PRO A 88 -4.25 10.33 2.42
CA PRO A 88 -4.88 10.43 1.11
C PRO A 88 -3.92 10.54 -0.08
N PHE A 89 -2.77 11.22 0.03
CA PHE A 89 -1.80 11.34 -1.07
C PHE A 89 -1.10 10.02 -1.34
N ILE A 90 -0.61 9.33 -0.31
CA ILE A 90 -0.03 7.99 -0.42
C ILE A 90 -1.05 7.02 -1.01
N THR A 91 -2.29 7.06 -0.53
CA THR A 91 -3.39 6.22 -1.05
C THR A 91 -3.68 6.53 -2.51
N THR A 92 -3.73 7.80 -2.89
CA THR A 92 -3.98 8.24 -4.27
C THR A 92 -2.85 7.80 -5.20
N TYR A 93 -1.59 7.95 -4.80
CA TYR A 93 -0.44 7.51 -5.60
C TYR A 93 -0.40 6.00 -5.78
N LEU A 94 -0.71 5.24 -4.72
CA LEU A 94 -0.88 3.80 -4.79
C LEU A 94 -2.01 3.42 -5.77
N ALA A 95 -3.18 4.04 -5.60
CA ALA A 95 -4.36 3.77 -6.40
C ALA A 95 -4.13 4.06 -7.88
N VAL A 96 -3.64 5.25 -8.23
CA VAL A 96 -3.40 5.66 -9.62
C VAL A 96 -2.30 4.81 -10.26
N GLY A 97 -1.19 4.58 -9.56
CA GLY A 97 -0.07 3.80 -10.09
C GLY A 97 -0.38 2.33 -10.33
N ALA A 98 -1.29 1.78 -9.51
CA ALA A 98 -1.76 0.42 -9.66
C ALA A 98 -2.86 0.30 -10.72
N ALA A 99 -3.84 1.20 -10.73
CA ALA A 99 -5.00 1.11 -11.61
C ALA A 99 -4.69 1.47 -13.07
N TYR A 100 -3.81 2.43 -13.35
CA TYR A 100 -3.59 2.89 -14.71
C TYR A 100 -2.26 2.42 -15.30
N ASP A 101 -2.35 1.60 -16.35
CA ASP A 101 -1.22 1.16 -17.15
C ASP A 101 -1.04 2.08 -18.37
N PHE A 102 -0.15 3.08 -18.25
CA PHE A 102 0.16 4.02 -19.33
C PHE A 102 0.76 3.35 -20.57
N ASP A 103 1.47 2.24 -20.42
CA ASP A 103 2.12 1.55 -21.55
C ASP A 103 1.09 0.82 -22.43
N LEU A 104 -0.02 0.39 -21.81
CA LEU A 104 -1.10 -0.35 -22.47
C LEU A 104 -2.38 0.49 -22.68
N GLY A 105 -2.45 1.70 -22.12
CA GLY A 105 -3.65 2.55 -22.16
C GLY A 105 -4.86 1.93 -21.46
N ARG A 106 -4.64 1.09 -20.43
CA ARG A 106 -5.68 0.32 -19.75
C ARG A 106 -5.86 0.79 -18.31
N VAL A 107 -7.13 0.83 -17.88
CA VAL A 107 -7.51 1.05 -16.48
C VAL A 107 -8.02 -0.26 -15.90
N ASP A 108 -7.45 -0.62 -14.75
CA ASP A 108 -7.79 -1.80 -13.98
C ASP A 108 -8.64 -1.44 -12.75
N THR A 109 -9.48 -2.39 -12.34
CA THR A 109 -10.30 -2.24 -11.14
C THR A 109 -9.46 -2.52 -9.90
N ILE A 110 -9.42 -1.53 -9.01
CA ILE A 110 -8.84 -1.64 -7.68
C ILE A 110 -9.88 -1.32 -6.61
N HIS A 111 -9.64 -1.80 -5.39
CA HIS A 111 -10.44 -1.50 -4.23
C HIS A 111 -9.52 -1.11 -3.07
N GLU A 112 -9.72 0.07 -2.49
CA GLU A 112 -9.06 0.45 -1.24
C GLU A 112 -9.50 -0.50 -0.12
N LEU A 113 -8.51 -1.05 0.58
CA LEU A 113 -8.71 -1.87 1.78
C LEU A 113 -8.88 -0.95 2.98
N ALA A 114 -9.58 -1.43 4.01
CA ALA A 114 -9.75 -0.64 5.23
C ALA A 114 -8.38 -0.27 5.84
N PHE A 115 -8.30 0.90 6.46
CA PHE A 115 -7.10 1.25 7.21
C PHE A 115 -6.82 0.21 8.31
N ASP A 116 -5.54 -0.03 8.60
CA ASP A 116 -5.07 -1.10 9.50
C ASP A 116 -5.37 -2.55 9.06
N THR A 117 -5.82 -2.78 7.81
CA THR A 117 -5.91 -4.13 7.25
C THR A 117 -4.53 -4.81 7.29
N GLY A 118 -4.44 -5.95 7.98
CA GLY A 118 -3.25 -6.79 8.02
C GLY A 118 -2.97 -7.47 6.68
N PHE A 119 -1.70 -7.81 6.43
CA PHE A 119 -1.29 -8.48 5.18
C PHE A 119 -1.91 -9.87 4.99
N ASP A 120 -2.34 -10.50 6.08
CA ASP A 120 -2.96 -11.81 6.17
C ASP A 120 -4.48 -11.76 6.36
N GLN A 121 -5.08 -10.57 6.42
CA GLN A 121 -6.50 -10.39 6.74
C GLN A 121 -7.41 -10.24 5.52
N GLY A 122 -6.85 -9.93 4.34
CA GLY A 122 -7.64 -9.78 3.14
C GLY A 122 -7.70 -11.05 2.30
N ASP A 123 -8.73 -11.14 1.44
CA ASP A 123 -8.92 -12.22 0.47
C ASP A 123 -7.88 -12.09 -0.66
N ASN A 124 -6.68 -12.61 -0.40
CA ASN A 124 -5.54 -12.64 -1.32
C ASN A 124 -5.29 -14.09 -1.75
N ASN A 125 -5.13 -14.33 -3.05
CA ASN A 125 -4.91 -15.69 -3.57
C ASN A 125 -3.80 -15.77 -4.63
N ASP A 126 -3.08 -14.67 -4.89
CA ASP A 126 -1.98 -14.66 -5.87
C ASP A 126 -0.67 -14.09 -5.29
N GLY A 127 -0.74 -13.08 -4.40
CA GLY A 127 0.44 -12.53 -3.76
C GLY A 127 0.29 -11.11 -3.24
N ILE A 128 1.37 -10.60 -2.64
CA ILE A 128 1.43 -9.25 -2.08
C ILE A 128 2.63 -8.51 -2.66
N THR A 129 2.43 -7.26 -3.06
CA THR A 129 3.51 -6.30 -3.29
C THR A 129 3.57 -5.35 -2.11
N VAL A 130 4.73 -5.22 -1.48
CA VAL A 130 4.97 -4.24 -0.43
C VAL A 130 5.93 -3.19 -0.95
N LEU A 131 5.59 -1.92 -0.81
CA LEU A 131 6.48 -0.78 -1.04
C LEU A 131 6.85 -0.14 0.30
N ASP A 132 8.15 -0.02 0.56
CA ASP A 132 8.68 0.67 1.73
C ASP A 132 9.14 2.07 1.33
N ILE A 133 8.43 3.08 1.82
CA ILE A 133 8.67 4.51 1.55
C ILE A 133 9.31 5.22 2.75
N THR A 134 9.93 4.48 3.68
CA THR A 134 10.68 5.05 4.81
C THR A 134 11.70 6.09 4.35
N ASP A 135 12.41 5.79 3.26
CA ASP A 135 13.32 6.70 2.59
C ASP A 135 12.82 7.00 1.17
N LEU A 136 12.42 8.25 0.93
CA LEU A 136 11.92 8.70 -0.39
C LEU A 136 13.03 8.88 -1.44
N VAL A 137 14.30 8.72 -1.05
CA VAL A 137 15.45 8.67 -1.98
C VAL A 137 15.74 7.23 -2.40
N ASP A 138 15.45 6.26 -1.52
CA ASP A 138 15.68 4.83 -1.71
C ASP A 138 14.40 4.05 -1.39
N VAL A 139 13.38 4.20 -2.25
CA VAL A 139 12.11 3.45 -2.11
C VAL A 139 12.36 1.99 -2.42
N ARG A 140 12.01 1.11 -1.49
CA ARG A 140 12.24 -0.34 -1.59
C ARG A 140 10.95 -1.07 -1.85
N TYR A 141 11.05 -2.31 -2.30
CA TYR A 141 9.90 -3.16 -2.53
C TYR A 141 10.20 -4.63 -2.25
N CYS A 142 9.15 -5.40 -2.02
CA CYS A 142 9.21 -6.85 -1.89
C CYS A 142 7.94 -7.48 -2.49
N PHE A 143 8.09 -8.67 -3.07
CA PHE A 143 6.97 -9.54 -3.40
C PHE A 143 6.89 -10.66 -2.37
N VAL A 144 5.73 -10.83 -1.76
CA VAL A 144 5.47 -11.89 -0.78
C VAL A 144 4.48 -12.85 -1.41
N ASN A 145 4.86 -14.13 -1.46
CA ASN A 145 3.94 -15.21 -1.77
C ASN A 145 3.54 -15.88 -0.44
N LEU A 146 2.25 -15.87 -0.13
CA LEU A 146 1.69 -16.49 1.08
C LEU A 146 1.32 -17.97 0.87
N PHE A 147 1.29 -18.43 -0.38
CA PHE A 147 0.92 -19.80 -0.75
C PHE A 147 2.02 -20.41 -1.63
N GLY A 148 2.94 -21.14 -0.99
CA GLY A 148 3.92 -22.00 -1.63
C GLY A 148 3.45 -23.45 -1.65
#